data_AF-A0A496TC24-F1
#
_entry.id   AF-A0A496TC24-F1
#
_cell.length_a   1.000
_cell.length_b   1.000
_cell.length_c   1.000
_cell.angle_alpha   90.00
_cell.angle_beta   90.00
_cell.angle_gamma   90.00
#
_symmetry.space_group_name_H-M   'P 1'
#
loop_
_entity.id
_entity.type
_entity.pdbx_description
1 polymer ?
#
loop_
_entity_poly.entity_id
_entity_poly.type
_entity_poly.pdbx_seq_one_letter_code
_entity_poly.pdbx_strand_id
1 'polypeptide(L)' 'MGNRKTLVIIPTYNEASNIVGLLPLILDLGIRGLEVLVIDDNSPDGTADCVRSFQQNTDK' A
#
# COMPACT_ATOMS: atom_id res chain seq x y z
N MET A 1 -9.01 -1.61 -26.40
CA MET A 1 -9.28 -2.52 -25.27
C MET A 1 -9.29 -1.72 -24.00
N GLY A 2 -10.34 -1.84 -23.17
CA GLY A 2 -10.50 -1.01 -21.97
C GLY A 2 -9.36 -1.22 -20.97
N ASN A 3 -8.87 -0.13 -20.39
CA ASN A 3 -7.90 -0.17 -19.30
C ASN A 3 -8.57 -0.80 -18.08
N ARG A 4 -8.31 -2.08 -17.79
CA ARG A 4 -8.80 -2.70 -16.55
C ARG A 4 -7.98 -2.16 -15.40
N LYS A 5 -8.64 -1.52 -14.45
CA LYS A 5 -8.04 -1.14 -13.18
C LYS A 5 -8.08 -2.33 -12.23
N THR A 6 -6.99 -2.54 -11.50
CA THR A 6 -6.90 -3.56 -10.46
C THR A 6 -6.69 -2.83 -9.14
N LEU A 7 -7.58 -3.03 -8.17
CA LEU A 7 -7.43 -2.48 -6.83
C LEU A 7 -7.06 -3.61 -5.86
N VAL A 8 -5.94 -3.47 -5.17
CA VAL A 8 -5.53 -4.34 -4.06
C VAL A 8 -5.88 -3.63 -2.76
N ILE A 9 -6.67 -4.28 -1.90
CA ILE A 9 -7.07 -3.76 -0.60
C ILE A 9 -6.32 -4.52 0.48
N ILE A 10 -5.68 -3.79 1.40
CA ILE A 10 -4.86 -4.35 2.48
C ILE A 10 -5.42 -3.84 3.81
N PRO A 11 -6.26 -4.61 4.52
CA PRO A 11 -6.61 -4.30 5.90
C PRO A 11 -5.40 -4.56 6.81
N THR A 12 -5.12 -3.66 7.75
CA THR A 12 -3.95 -3.76 8.64
C THR A 12 -4.30 -3.49 10.09
N TYR A 13 -3.64 -4.24 11.00
CA TYR A 13 -3.60 -4.00 12.43
C TYR A 13 -2.27 -4.52 13.00
N ASN A 14 -1.42 -3.66 13.55
CA ASN A 14 -0.06 -4.01 14.01
C ASN A 14 0.86 -4.60 12.91
N GLU A 15 0.91 -3.96 11.75
CA GLU A 15 1.65 -4.44 10.57
C GLU A 15 2.78 -3.50 10.12
N ALA A 16 3.28 -2.60 10.99
CA ALA A 16 4.26 -1.58 10.61
C ALA A 16 5.53 -2.18 9.99
N SER A 17 6.04 -3.31 10.53
CA SER A 17 7.21 -4.00 9.96
C SER A 17 6.93 -4.61 8.59
N ASN A 18 5.70 -5.07 8.37
CA ASN A 18 5.35 -5.86 7.20
C ASN A 18 4.96 -4.95 6.04
N ILE A 19 4.21 -3.88 6.31
CA ILE A 19 3.68 -2.99 5.28
C ILE A 19 4.79 -2.27 4.51
N VAL A 20 5.90 -1.94 5.18
CA VAL A 20 7.07 -1.28 4.57
C VAL A 20 7.71 -2.13 3.48
N GLY A 21 7.78 -3.45 3.67
CA GLY A 21 8.31 -4.38 2.67
C GLY A 21 7.26 -4.82 1.64
N LEU A 22 5.99 -4.91 2.03
CA LEU A 22 4.92 -5.44 1.19
C LEU A 22 4.52 -4.47 0.07
N LEU A 23 4.37 -3.18 0.37
CA LEU A 23 3.92 -2.16 -0.60
C LEU A 23 4.77 -2.10 -1.89
N PRO A 24 6.12 -2.01 -1.85
CA PRO A 24 6.91 -1.96 -3.07
C PRO A 24 6.79 -3.24 -3.90
N LEU A 25 6.73 -4.42 -3.26
CA LEU A 25 6.57 -5.70 -3.96
C LEU A 25 5.25 -5.80 -4.73
N ILE A 26 4.16 -5.28 -4.16
CA ILE A 26 2.85 -5.25 -4.83
C ILE A 26 2.88 -4.29 -6.01
N LEU A 27 3.43 -3.09 -5.83
CA LEU A 27 3.49 -2.07 -6.88
C LEU A 27 4.40 -2.49 -8.05
N ASP A 28 5.43 -3.28 -7.78
CA ASP A 28 6.37 -3.79 -8.78
C ASP A 28 5.83 -4.99 -9.61
N LEU A 29 4.59 -5.45 -9.38
CA LEU A 29 4.00 -6.56 -10.14
C LEU A 29 3.77 -6.28 -11.64
N GLY A 30 3.95 -5.04 -12.09
CA GLY A 30 3.80 -4.66 -13.51
C GLY A 30 2.35 -4.73 -14.03
N ILE A 31 1.37 -4.81 -13.14
CA ILE A 31 -0.05 -4.82 -13.48
C ILE A 31 -0.46 -3.41 -13.90
N ARG A 32 -0.87 -3.25 -15.16
CA ARG A 32 -1.34 -1.96 -15.68
C ARG A 32 -2.56 -1.48 -14.90
N GLY A 33 -2.51 -0.24 -14.41
CA GLY A 33 -3.62 0.37 -13.67
C GLY A 33 -3.83 -0.24 -12.28
N LEU A 34 -2.77 -0.78 -11.68
CA LEU A 34 -2.77 -1.23 -10.29
C LEU A 34 -2.85 -0.04 -9.33
N GLU A 35 -3.78 -0.13 -8.39
CA GLU A 35 -3.96 0.79 -7.28
C GLU A 35 -3.92 -0.02 -5.98
N VAL A 36 -3.40 0.56 -4.90
CA VAL A 36 -3.36 -0.07 -3.58
C VAL A 36 -4.12 0.82 -2.59
N LEU A 37 -5.03 0.22 -1.83
CA LEU A 37 -5.76 0.87 -0.75
C LEU A 37 -5.44 0.15 0.57
N VAL A 38 -4.74 0.85 1.46
CA VAL A 38 -4.50 0.37 2.82
C VAL A 38 -5.61 0.87 3.75
N ILE A 39 -6.20 -0.05 4.52
CA ILE A 39 -7.24 0.24 5.50
C ILE A 39 -6.67 -0.08 6.87
N ASP A 40 -6.27 0.94 7.62
CA ASP A 40 -5.71 0.78 8.96
C ASP A 40 -6.82 0.73 10.03
N ASP A 41 -6.83 -0.34 10.83
CA ASP A 41 -7.78 -0.55 11.93
C ASP A 41 -7.25 0.04 13.25
N ASN A 42 -6.89 1.33 13.23
CA ASN A 42 -6.29 2.06 14.35
C ASN A 42 -5.05 1.36 14.95
N SER A 43 -4.06 1.03 14.12
CA SER A 43 -2.86 0.38 14.60
C SER A 43 -2.07 1.27 15.58
N PRO A 44 -1.73 0.79 16.79
CA PRO A 44 -0.93 1.55 17.75
C PRO A 44 0.58 1.56 17.44
N ASP A 45 1.03 0.70 16.53
CA ASP A 45 2.46 0.48 16.22
C ASP A 45 3.03 1.45 15.17
N GLY A 46 2.22 2.38 14.67
CA GLY A 46 2.62 3.32 13.62
C GLY A 46 2.44 2.81 12.20
N THR A 47 1.68 1.73 11.96
CA THR A 47 1.38 1.21 10.61
C THR A 47 0.93 2.31 9.64
N ALA A 48 0.01 3.19 10.06
CA ALA A 48 -0.46 4.30 9.24
C ALA A 48 0.66 5.31 8.88
N ASP A 49 1.61 5.55 9.79
CA ASP A 49 2.73 6.47 9.56
C ASP A 49 3.75 5.89 8.57
N CYS A 50 3.98 4.58 8.62
CA CYS A 50 4.76 3.87 7.61
C CYS A 50 4.15 4.04 6.21
N VAL A 51 2.83 3.87 6.09
CA VAL A 51 2.11 4.04 4.80
C VAL A 51 2.20 5.49 4.31
N ARG A 52 1.97 6.49 5.17
CA ARG A 52 2.08 7.91 4.82
C ARG A 52 3.50 8.28 4.35
N SER A 53 4.51 7.76 5.05
CA SER A 53 5.92 7.96 4.70
C SER A 53 6.25 7.37 3.34
N PHE A 54 5.66 6.21 3.01
CA PHE A 54 5.81 5.59 1.69
C PHE A 54 5.19 6.45 0.58
N GLN A 55 3.96 6.95 0.76
CA GLN A 55 3.26 7.77 -0.24
C GLN A 55 4.01 9.06 -0.62
N GLN A 56 4.65 9.73 0.34
CA GLN A 56 5.42 10.95 0.08
C GLN A 56 6.65 10.73 -0.80
N ASN A 57 7.14 9.49 -0.91
CA ASN A 57 8.29 9.16 -1.77
C ASN A 57 7.90 8.84 -3.21
N THR A 58 6.64 8.48 -3.47
CA THR A 58 6.15 8.11 -4.82
C THR A 58 5.70 9.29 -5.67
N ASP A 59 5.51 10.48 -5.09
CA ASP A 59 5.10 11.71 -5.81
C ASP A 59 6.30 12.56 -6.33
N LYS A 60 7.50 11.98 -6.42
CA LYS A 60 8.71 12.58 -7.02
C LYS A 60 9.13 11.80 -8.26
#